data_AF-A0A9Y4N5F6-F1
#
_entry.id   AF-A0A9Y4N5F6-F1
#
_cell.length_a   1.000
_cell.length_b   1.000
_cell.length_c   1.000
_cell.angle_alpha   90.00
_cell.angle_beta   90.00
_cell.angle_gamma   90.00
#
_symmetry.space_group_name_H-M   'P 1'
#
loop_
_entity.id
_entity.type
_entity.pdbx_description
1 polymer ?
#
loop_
_entity_poly.entity_id
_entity_poly.type
_entity_poly.pdbx_seq_one_letter_code
_entity_poly.pdbx_strand_id
1 'polypeptide(L)'
;MWTARLLVLASLFAPAALAFSRAPIPMAVVRRELSCESYPIELRCPGTDVIMIESANYGRTDDKICDADPAQMENTRCYLPDAYKIMSQ
;
A
#
# COMPACT_ATOMS: atom_id res chain seq x y z
N MET A 1 36.69 -16.85 40.79
CA MET A 1 37.32 -15.77 39.99
C MET A 1 37.27 -16.00 38.47
N TRP A 2 36.91 -17.18 37.96
CA TRP A 2 36.80 -17.45 36.51
C TRP A 2 35.40 -17.25 35.91
N THR A 3 34.34 -17.43 36.71
CA THR A 3 32.94 -17.32 36.25
C THR A 3 32.51 -15.88 35.93
N ALA A 4 33.02 -14.90 36.69
CA ALA A 4 32.75 -13.48 36.45
C ALA A 4 33.39 -12.95 35.16
N ARG A 5 34.54 -13.52 34.74
CA ARG A 5 35.21 -13.12 33.49
C ARG A 5 34.50 -13.63 32.24
N LEU A 6 33.92 -14.82 32.30
CA LEU A 6 33.13 -15.40 31.20
C LEU A 6 31.83 -14.64 30.93
N LEU A 7 31.16 -14.16 31.98
CA LEU A 7 29.93 -13.37 31.85
C LEU A 7 30.18 -11.97 31.28
N VAL A 8 31.32 -11.34 31.58
CA VAL A 8 31.69 -10.02 31.05
C VAL A 8 32.09 -10.10 29.57
N LEU A 9 32.71 -11.20 29.13
CA LEU A 9 33.03 -11.42 27.71
C LEU A 9 31.78 -11.64 26.84
N ALA A 10 30.74 -12.26 27.40
CA ALA A 10 29.48 -12.51 26.69
C ALA A 10 28.65 -11.23 26.46
N SER A 11 28.76 -10.22 27.33
CA SER A 11 28.04 -8.94 27.18
C SER A 11 28.73 -7.94 26.25
N LEU A 12 30.03 -8.06 26.05
CA LEU A 12 30.81 -7.20 25.13
C LEU A 12 30.64 -7.57 23.64
N PHE A 13 30.16 -8.78 23.34
CA PHE A 13 29.97 -9.29 21.98
C PHE A 13 28.52 -9.19 21.46
N ALA A 14 27.66 -8.46 22.15
CA ALA A 14 26.25 -8.32 21.79
C ALA A 14 25.76 -6.88 21.55
N PRO A 15 26.46 -6.04 20.75
CA PRO A 15 25.76 -4.90 20.15
C PRO A 15 26.03 -4.85 18.64
N ALA A 16 25.52 -5.80 17.87
CA ALA A 16 25.56 -5.67 16.40
C ALA A 16 24.33 -6.26 15.68
N ALA A 17 23.49 -7.06 16.36
CA ALA A 17 22.39 -7.76 15.68
C ALA A 17 21.08 -6.96 15.56
N LEU A 18 20.94 -5.79 16.23
CA LEU A 18 19.68 -5.03 16.26
C LEU A 18 19.58 -3.90 15.22
N ALA A 19 20.59 -3.68 14.39
CA ALA A 19 20.67 -2.49 13.51
C ALA A 19 20.44 -2.78 12.02
N PHE A 20 19.79 -3.90 11.64
CA PHE A 20 19.56 -4.22 10.23
C PHE A 20 18.17 -4.83 10.02
N SER A 21 17.15 -4.01 9.78
CA SER A 21 15.88 -4.54 9.27
C SER A 21 14.96 -3.53 8.58
N ARG A 22 15.26 -2.22 8.58
CA ARG A 22 14.58 -1.30 7.65
C ARG A 22 15.17 -1.46 6.25
N ALA A 23 14.78 -2.54 5.58
CA ALA A 23 14.96 -2.65 4.13
C ALA A 23 14.27 -1.43 3.49
N PRO A 24 14.97 -0.65 2.64
CA PRO A 24 14.34 0.40 1.88
C PRO A 24 13.27 -0.24 0.98
N ILE A 25 12.02 0.18 1.18
CA ILE A 25 10.88 -0.26 0.38
C ILE A 25 11.18 0.15 -1.07
N PRO A 26 11.11 -0.75 -2.06
CA PRO A 26 11.43 -0.41 -3.44
C PRO A 26 10.51 0.71 -3.97
N MET A 27 11.11 1.73 -4.57
CA MET A 27 10.49 2.94 -5.14
C MET A 27 9.64 2.69 -6.40
N ALA A 28 9.13 1.46 -6.58
CA ALA A 28 8.36 1.05 -7.76
C ALA A 28 7.12 0.22 -7.40
N VAL A 29 6.58 0.38 -6.19
CA VAL A 29 5.29 -0.23 -5.83
C VAL A 29 4.17 0.64 -6.37
N VAL A 30 3.45 0.14 -7.38
CA VAL A 30 2.16 0.71 -7.79
C VAL A 30 1.20 0.61 -6.61
N ARG A 31 0.76 1.76 -6.10
CA ARG A 31 -0.25 1.83 -5.05
C ARG A 31 -1.64 1.84 -5.69
N ARG A 32 -2.53 1.00 -5.17
CA ARG A 32 -3.95 0.96 -5.55
C ARG A 32 -4.78 1.46 -4.38
N GLU A 33 -5.67 2.40 -4.67
CA GLU A 33 -6.68 2.91 -3.76
C GLU A 33 -8.05 2.65 -4.37
N LEU A 34 -9.05 2.35 -3.55
CA LEU A 34 -10.40 2.05 -4.02
C LEU A 34 -11.42 2.72 -3.10
N SER A 35 -12.43 3.34 -3.69
CA SER A 35 -13.56 3.91 -2.98
C SER A 35 -14.86 3.55 -3.69
N CYS A 36 -15.91 3.38 -2.90
CA CYS A 36 -17.24 3.05 -3.41
C CYS A 36 -17.99 4.31 -3.85
N GLU A 37 -19.08 4.13 -4.58
CA GLU A 37 -19.95 5.25 -4.95
C GLU A 37 -20.36 6.04 -3.70
N SER A 38 -20.39 7.37 -3.80
CA SER A 38 -20.62 8.35 -2.73
C SER A 38 -19.51 8.50 -1.66
N TYR A 39 -18.47 7.66 -1.70
CA TYR A 39 -17.32 7.80 -0.81
C TYR A 39 -16.17 8.52 -1.54
N PRO A 40 -15.53 9.52 -0.91
CA PRO A 40 -14.37 10.16 -1.48
C PRO A 40 -13.17 9.20 -1.53
N ILE A 41 -12.26 9.41 -2.48
CA ILE A 41 -10.99 8.69 -2.58
C ILE A 41 -9.84 9.65 -2.25
N GLU A 42 -8.91 9.24 -1.40
CA GLU A 42 -7.73 10.04 -1.02
C GLU A 42 -6.45 9.32 -1.45
N LEU A 43 -5.64 10.00 -2.27
CA LEU A 43 -4.34 9.49 -2.72
C LEU A 43 -3.23 10.14 -1.88
N ARG A 44 -2.34 9.33 -1.30
CA ARG A 44 -1.24 9.81 -0.47
C ARG A 44 0.09 9.19 -0.90
N CYS A 45 1.10 10.03 -1.12
CA CYS A 45 2.48 9.62 -1.35
C CYS A 45 3.35 9.98 -0.13
N PRO A 46 4.33 9.13 0.24
CA PRO A 46 5.25 9.42 1.34
C PRO A 46 6.29 10.48 0.95
N GLY A 47 6.72 11.29 1.92
CA GLY A 47 7.84 12.22 1.73
C GLY A 47 7.54 13.34 0.72
N THR A 48 8.37 13.43 -0.32
CA THR A 48 8.31 14.45 -1.38
C THR A 48 7.81 13.90 -2.71
N ASP A 49 7.38 12.64 -2.74
CA ASP A 49 6.93 11.99 -3.97
C ASP A 49 5.60 12.61 -4.44
N VAL A 50 5.47 12.74 -5.76
CA VAL A 50 4.25 13.23 -6.41
C VAL A 50 3.36 12.07 -6.86
N ILE A 51 2.06 12.31 -6.95
CA ILE A 51 1.11 11.32 -7.44
C ILE A 51 1.24 11.23 -8.95
N MET A 52 1.41 10.01 -9.46
CA MET A 52 1.37 9.70 -10.88
C MET A 52 0.33 8.60 -11.09
N ILE A 53 -0.71 8.89 -11.87
CA ILE A 53 -1.77 7.93 -12.17
C ILE A 53 -1.30 7.00 -13.29
N GLU A 54 -1.23 5.70 -13.00
CA GLU A 54 -0.96 4.66 -14.01
C GLU A 54 -2.26 4.22 -14.70
N SER A 55 -3.32 4.00 -13.91
CA SER A 55 -4.63 3.56 -14.39
C SER A 55 -5.73 4.05 -13.44
N ALA A 56 -6.89 4.43 -13.99
CA ALA A 56 -8.09 4.71 -13.21
C ALA A 56 -9.33 4.22 -13.98
N ASN A 57 -10.27 3.61 -13.27
CA ASN A 57 -11.56 3.21 -13.81
C ASN A 57 -12.65 3.67 -12.85
N TYR A 58 -13.70 4.29 -13.38
CA TYR A 58 -14.93 4.55 -12.65
C TYR A 58 -16.01 3.62 -13.20
N GLY A 59 -16.45 2.67 -12.37
CA GLY A 59 -17.36 1.61 -12.80
C GLY A 59 -17.23 0.37 -11.91
N ARG A 60 -17.52 -0.80 -12.46
CA ARG A 60 -17.53 -2.08 -11.75
C ARG A 60 -16.91 -3.17 -12.60
N THR A 61 -15.87 -3.79 -12.07
CA THR A 61 -15.15 -4.94 -12.67
C THR A 61 -15.39 -6.23 -11.90
N ASP A 62 -15.74 -6.11 -10.62
CA ASP A 62 -15.86 -7.21 -9.68
C ASP A 62 -17.21 -7.14 -8.96
N ASP A 63 -17.79 -8.31 -8.71
CA ASP A 63 -19.06 -8.53 -8.02
C ASP A 63 -18.92 -8.58 -6.49
N LYS A 64 -17.70 -8.46 -5.95
CA LYS A 64 -17.41 -8.54 -4.50
C LYS A 64 -16.97 -7.24 -3.87
N ILE A 65 -16.80 -6.19 -4.68
CA ILE A 65 -16.32 -4.89 -4.21
C ILE A 65 -17.52 -3.95 -4.12
N CYS A 66 -17.63 -3.19 -3.03
CA CYS A 66 -18.76 -2.29 -2.77
C CYS A 66 -20.11 -3.04 -2.82
N ASP A 67 -20.40 -3.80 -1.77
CA ASP A 67 -21.65 -4.55 -1.62
C ASP A 67 -22.87 -3.61 -1.68
N ALA A 68 -23.83 -3.97 -2.52
CA ALA A 68 -25.06 -3.23 -2.80
C ALA A 68 -26.19 -4.22 -3.15
N ASP A 69 -27.27 -3.74 -3.78
CA ASP A 69 -28.32 -4.64 -4.25
C ASP A 69 -27.81 -5.58 -5.36
N PRO A 70 -28.20 -6.88 -5.36
CA PRO A 70 -27.71 -7.86 -6.33
C PRO A 70 -27.93 -7.47 -7.79
N ALA A 71 -29.00 -6.74 -8.08
CA ALA A 71 -29.30 -6.24 -9.43
C ALA A 71 -28.26 -5.21 -9.93
N GLN A 72 -27.63 -4.45 -9.03
CA GLN A 72 -26.59 -3.48 -9.38
C GLN A 72 -25.21 -4.12 -9.47
N MET A 73 -25.02 -5.28 -8.84
CA MET A 73 -23.75 -6.02 -8.79
C MET A 73 -23.57 -6.97 -9.98
N GLU A 74 -24.65 -7.31 -10.69
CA GLU A 74 -24.61 -8.20 -11.87
C GLU A 74 -23.78 -7.64 -13.03
N ASN A 75 -23.71 -6.31 -13.18
CA ASN A 75 -22.93 -5.68 -14.24
C ASN A 75 -21.45 -5.48 -13.83
N THR A 76 -20.63 -6.49 -14.12
CA THR A 76 -19.16 -6.46 -13.91
C THR A 76 -18.37 -5.94 -15.10
N ARG A 77 -19.04 -5.44 -16.16
CA ARG A 77 -18.37 -4.88 -17.36
C ARG A 77 -18.69 -3.40 -17.53
N CYS A 78 -18.65 -2.67 -16.43
CA CYS A 78 -18.88 -1.23 -16.43
C CYS A 78 -17.54 -0.50 -16.37
N TYR A 79 -17.21 0.22 -17.45
CA TYR A 79 -15.94 0.93 -17.60
C TYR A 79 -16.20 2.36 -18.10
N LEU A 80 -15.50 3.32 -17.51
CA LEU A 80 -15.48 4.70 -17.98
C LEU A 80 -14.04 5.09 -18.36
N PRO A 81 -13.67 5.11 -19.65
CA PRO A 81 -12.29 5.36 -20.07
C PRO A 81 -11.82 6.79 -19.73
N ASP A 82 -12.75 7.74 -19.64
CA ASP A 82 -12.45 9.14 -19.28
C ASP A 82 -12.01 9.31 -17.82
N ALA A 83 -12.21 8.29 -16.97
CA ALA A 83 -11.79 8.32 -15.57
C ALA A 83 -10.28 8.56 -15.42
N TYR A 84 -9.46 8.01 -16.32
CA TYR A 84 -8.02 8.26 -16.32
C TYR A 84 -7.70 9.76 -16.47
N LYS A 85 -8.34 10.43 -17.43
CA LYS A 85 -8.13 11.85 -17.70
C LYS A 85 -8.65 12.75 -16.56
N ILE A 86 -9.69 12.32 -15.87
CA ILE A 86 -10.25 13.05 -14.72
C ILE A 86 -9.26 12.97 -13.53
N MET A 87 -8.68 11.81 -13.29
CA MET A 87 -7.75 11.61 -12.17
C MET A 87 -6.33 12.14 -12.44
N SER A 88 -5.95 12.29 -13.72
CA SER A 88 -4.63 12.78 -14.12
C SER A 88 -4.57 14.29 -14.41
N GLN A 89 -5.68 15.01 -14.27
CA GLN A 89 -5.75 16.47 -14.41
C GLN A 89 -5.31 17.16 -13.12
#